data_AF-A0A7L2HIG0-F1
#
_entry.id   AF-A0A7L2HIG0-F1
#
_cell.length_a   1.000
_cell.length_b   1.000
_cell.length_c   1.000
_cell.angle_alpha   90.00
_cell.angle_beta   90.00
_cell.angle_gamma   90.00
#
_symmetry.space_group_name_H-M   'P 1'
#
loop_
_entity.id
_entity.type
_entity.pdbx_description
1 polymer ?
#
loop_
_entity_poly.entity_id
_entity_poly.type
_entity_poly.pdbx_seq_one_letter_code
_entity_poly.pdbx_strand_id
1 'polypeptide(L)'
;PPVILLLHEAIPQHFWCIPFSVDGNPVPSIRWLFNGTALAEGPYIHTRIVEYEHNSTVLHGCLQLNRPTHVNNGNYTLLVRNPLGFAARSVQGRFMENPFTPGTCGHLSPPRAGRRDPVGPQPEPRPYRHQVSVAVALAVFACLFLSIMLIVLNKCGRRSKFGI
;
A
#
# COMPACT_ATOMS: atom_id res chain seq x y z
N PRO A 1 -19.72 -38.94 22.31
CA PRO A 1 -18.41 -38.24 22.14
C PRO A 1 -18.46 -37.38 20.87
N PRO A 2 -17.77 -36.23 20.79
CA PRO A 2 -17.75 -35.41 19.58
C PRO A 2 -16.96 -36.10 18.45
N VAL A 3 -17.43 -35.96 17.21
CA VAL A 3 -16.79 -36.52 16.01
C VAL A 3 -16.71 -35.43 14.95
N ILE A 4 -15.52 -35.23 14.37
CA ILE A 4 -15.32 -34.32 13.25
C ILE A 4 -15.73 -35.07 11.98
N LEU A 5 -16.77 -34.58 11.31
CA LEU A 5 -17.29 -35.23 10.09
C LEU A 5 -16.52 -34.80 8.83
N LEU A 6 -15.98 -33.57 8.82
CA LEU A 6 -15.31 -32.99 7.64
C LEU A 6 -14.39 -31.85 8.06
N LEU A 7 -13.18 -31.83 7.49
CA LEU A 7 -12.22 -30.75 7.59
C LEU A 7 -11.53 -30.63 6.22
N HIS A 8 -11.49 -29.42 5.66
CA HIS A 8 -10.90 -29.14 4.36
C HIS A 8 -9.66 -28.25 4.49
N GLU A 9 -8.86 -28.23 3.43
CA GLU A 9 -7.78 -27.25 3.27
C GLU A 9 -8.33 -25.82 3.15
N ALA A 10 -7.46 -24.85 3.38
CA ALA A 10 -7.81 -23.44 3.29
C ALA A 10 -8.25 -23.07 1.86
N ILE A 11 -9.41 -22.43 1.74
CA ILE A 11 -9.94 -21.94 0.46
C ILE A 11 -9.68 -20.43 0.38
N PRO A 12 -9.05 -19.93 -0.70
CA PRO A 12 -8.85 -18.50 -0.88
C PRO A 12 -10.20 -17.80 -1.03
N GLN A 13 -10.42 -16.75 -0.27
CA GLN A 13 -11.59 -15.90 -0.38
C GLN A 13 -11.18 -14.52 -0.91
N HIS A 14 -11.95 -13.99 -1.86
CA HIS A 14 -11.73 -12.65 -2.38
C HIS A 14 -12.38 -11.61 -1.46
N PHE A 15 -11.65 -11.21 -0.43
CA PHE A 15 -12.01 -10.09 0.43
C PHE A 15 -11.10 -8.89 0.16
N TRP A 16 -11.71 -7.71 0.08
CA TRP A 16 -11.00 -6.45 -0.06
C TRP A 16 -11.24 -5.57 1.17
N CYS A 17 -10.24 -4.79 1.54
CA CYS A 17 -10.34 -3.77 2.58
C CYS A 17 -9.88 -2.42 2.01
N ILE A 18 -10.69 -1.37 2.23
CA ILE A 18 -10.23 0.01 2.17
C ILE A 18 -9.89 0.44 3.60
N PRO A 19 -8.59 0.49 3.98
CA PRO A 19 -8.19 0.77 5.35
C PRO A 19 -8.37 2.24 5.70
N PHE A 20 -8.68 2.52 6.96
CA PHE A 20 -8.74 3.86 7.50
C PHE A 20 -8.27 3.92 8.96
N SER A 21 -7.84 5.11 9.36
CA SER A 21 -7.57 5.48 10.74
C SER A 21 -8.27 6.80 11.01
N VAL A 22 -9.08 6.87 12.07
CA VAL A 22 -9.83 8.07 12.43
C VAL A 22 -9.56 8.38 13.88
N ASP A 23 -9.28 9.65 14.18
CA ASP A 23 -9.05 10.14 15.54
C ASP A 23 -10.16 11.12 15.92
N GLY A 24 -10.54 11.11 17.19
CA GLY A 24 -11.52 12.06 17.72
C GLY A 24 -12.02 11.70 19.12
N ASN A 25 -12.17 12.72 19.96
CA ASN A 25 -12.77 12.62 21.28
C ASN A 25 -13.81 13.73 21.46
N PRO A 26 -15.12 13.44 21.61
CA PRO A 26 -15.76 12.11 21.64
C PRO A 26 -15.58 11.32 20.35
N VAL A 27 -15.69 9.98 20.45
CA VAL A 27 -15.54 9.04 19.34
C VAL A 27 -16.43 9.46 18.16
N PRO A 28 -15.88 9.64 16.94
CA PRO A 28 -16.65 10.10 15.81
C PRO A 28 -17.55 9.00 15.23
N SER A 29 -18.71 9.41 14.74
CA SER A 29 -19.54 8.57 13.87
C SER A 29 -18.91 8.44 12.48
N ILE A 30 -18.96 7.26 11.88
CA ILE A 30 -18.39 6.93 10.57
C ILE A 30 -19.53 6.71 9.58
N ARG A 31 -19.40 7.27 8.36
CA ARG A 31 -20.28 7.01 7.21
C ARG A 31 -19.46 7.00 5.93
N TRP A 32 -20.01 6.39 4.90
CA TRP A 32 -19.37 6.31 3.58
C TRP A 32 -20.25 6.91 2.48
N LEU A 33 -19.60 7.52 1.50
CA LEU A 33 -20.18 7.79 0.20
C LEU A 33 -19.50 6.91 -0.86
N PHE A 34 -20.27 6.46 -1.84
CA PHE A 34 -19.81 5.86 -3.08
C PHE A 34 -20.24 6.75 -4.25
N ASN A 35 -19.26 7.26 -5.00
CA ASN A 35 -19.46 8.21 -6.10
C ASN A 35 -20.35 9.41 -5.70
N GLY A 36 -20.15 9.92 -4.48
CA GLY A 36 -20.89 11.07 -3.94
C GLY A 36 -22.28 10.76 -3.36
N THR A 37 -22.76 9.52 -3.49
CA THR A 37 -24.04 9.07 -2.91
C THR A 37 -23.81 8.26 -1.63
N ALA A 38 -24.75 8.28 -0.69
CA ALA A 38 -24.61 7.51 0.55
C ALA A 38 -24.45 6.01 0.25
N LEU A 39 -23.38 5.41 0.76
CA LEU A 39 -23.14 3.98 0.61
C LEU A 39 -23.96 3.22 1.66
N ALA A 40 -24.88 2.38 1.19
CA ALA A 40 -25.64 1.48 2.05
C ALA A 40 -24.77 0.28 2.44
N GLU A 41 -24.53 0.11 3.74
CA GLU A 41 -23.83 -1.05 4.26
C GLU A 41 -24.77 -2.27 4.37
N GLY A 42 -24.18 -3.46 4.27
CA GLY A 42 -24.88 -4.74 4.30
C GLY A 42 -23.90 -5.91 4.42
N PRO A 43 -24.34 -7.15 4.12
CA PRO A 43 -23.52 -8.35 4.34
C PRO A 43 -22.26 -8.41 3.46
N TYR A 44 -22.28 -7.75 2.29
CA TYR A 44 -21.16 -7.77 1.33
C TYR A 44 -20.24 -6.55 1.44
N ILE A 45 -20.76 -5.42 1.89
CA ILE A 45 -20.00 -4.18 2.06
C ILE A 45 -20.34 -3.61 3.43
N HIS A 46 -19.39 -3.60 4.35
CA HIS A 46 -19.61 -3.06 5.68
C HIS A 46 -18.31 -2.56 6.31
N THR A 47 -18.45 -1.62 7.24
CA THR A 47 -17.35 -1.09 8.03
C THR A 47 -17.04 -2.05 9.17
N ARG A 48 -15.77 -2.43 9.30
CA ARG A 48 -15.27 -3.23 10.41
C ARG A 48 -14.15 -2.46 11.12
N ILE A 49 -14.33 -2.21 12.42
CA ILE A 49 -13.25 -1.73 13.29
C ILE A 49 -12.37 -2.95 13.61
N VAL A 50 -11.09 -2.86 13.29
CA VAL A 50 -10.14 -3.98 13.40
C VAL A 50 -9.42 -3.93 14.74
N GLU A 51 -9.06 -2.73 15.19
CA GLU A 51 -8.26 -2.56 16.39
C GLU A 51 -8.79 -1.42 17.25
N TYR A 52 -8.88 -1.70 18.55
CA TYR A 52 -9.17 -0.72 19.58
C TYR A 52 -8.02 -0.76 20.57
N GLU A 53 -7.11 0.21 20.46
CA GLU A 53 -5.99 0.34 21.37
C GLU A 53 -6.46 0.99 22.67
N HIS A 54 -6.24 0.33 23.81
CA HIS A 54 -6.63 0.87 25.11
C HIS A 54 -5.85 2.17 25.38
N ASN A 55 -6.56 3.24 25.75
CA ASN A 55 -6.04 4.61 25.94
C ASN A 55 -5.71 5.39 24.66
N SER A 56 -6.04 4.86 23.47
CA SER A 56 -5.98 5.62 22.22
C SER A 56 -7.37 6.15 21.84
N THR A 57 -7.40 7.35 21.26
CA THR A 57 -8.61 7.91 20.61
C THR A 57 -8.68 7.53 19.13
N VAL A 58 -7.63 6.89 18.61
CA VAL A 58 -7.54 6.45 17.22
C VAL A 58 -8.27 5.13 17.03
N LEU A 59 -9.18 5.09 16.06
CA LEU A 59 -9.85 3.89 15.60
C LEU A 59 -9.27 3.45 14.27
N HIS A 60 -8.83 2.19 14.20
CA HIS A 60 -8.38 1.56 12.98
C HIS A 60 -9.45 0.63 12.42
N GLY A 61 -9.76 0.76 11.15
CA GLY A 61 -10.80 -0.02 10.51
C GLY A 61 -10.61 -0.23 9.02
N CYS A 62 -11.55 -0.97 8.46
CA CYS A 62 -11.65 -1.28 7.04
C CYS A 62 -13.10 -1.10 6.60
N LEU A 63 -13.33 -0.47 5.45
CA LEU A 63 -14.52 -0.80 4.67
C LEU A 63 -14.24 -2.13 3.97
N GLN A 64 -14.89 -3.19 4.42
CA GLN A 64 -14.73 -4.53 3.88
C GLN A 64 -15.67 -4.73 2.70
N LEU A 65 -15.16 -5.30 1.61
CA LEU A 65 -15.94 -5.70 0.44
C LEU A 65 -15.69 -7.19 0.17
N ASN A 66 -16.76 -7.98 0.18
CA ASN A 66 -16.73 -9.41 -0.12
C ASN A 66 -17.02 -9.63 -1.61
N ARG A 67 -16.04 -10.17 -2.34
CA ARG A 67 -16.09 -10.45 -3.79
C ARG A 67 -16.61 -9.26 -4.63
N PRO A 68 -16.04 -8.04 -4.49
CA PRO A 68 -16.43 -6.92 -5.31
C PRO A 68 -16.13 -7.18 -6.80
N THR A 69 -16.92 -6.58 -7.69
CA THR A 69 -16.72 -6.64 -9.14
C THR A 69 -16.48 -5.24 -9.70
N HIS A 70 -16.40 -5.11 -11.02
CA HIS A 70 -16.19 -3.83 -11.69
C HIS A 70 -17.28 -2.79 -11.38
N VAL A 71 -18.50 -3.21 -11.00
CA VAL A 71 -19.59 -2.30 -10.60
C VAL A 71 -19.32 -1.60 -9.27
N ASN A 72 -18.42 -2.16 -8.45
CA ASN A 72 -17.98 -1.57 -7.20
C ASN A 72 -16.80 -0.60 -7.42
N ASN A 73 -16.25 -0.49 -8.64
CA ASN A 73 -15.22 0.50 -8.91
C ASN A 73 -15.79 1.91 -8.80
N GLY A 74 -15.07 2.79 -8.12
CA GLY A 74 -15.52 4.17 -7.94
C GLY A 74 -14.78 4.91 -6.84
N ASN A 75 -15.23 6.11 -6.57
CA ASN A 75 -14.68 6.96 -5.53
C ASN A 75 -15.39 6.68 -4.20
N TYR A 76 -14.64 6.25 -3.20
CA TYR A 76 -15.13 6.00 -1.85
C TYR A 76 -14.72 7.14 -0.94
N THR A 77 -15.69 7.82 -0.33
CA THR A 77 -15.44 8.92 0.60
C THR A 77 -15.82 8.50 2.01
N LEU A 78 -14.84 8.47 2.91
CA LEU A 78 -15.06 8.34 4.34
C LEU A 78 -15.48 9.69 4.91
N LEU A 79 -16.60 9.71 5.63
CA LEU A 79 -17.11 10.86 6.36
C LEU A 79 -17.07 10.54 7.85
N VAL A 80 -16.43 11.41 8.64
CA VAL A 80 -16.40 11.31 10.10
C VAL A 80 -16.96 12.55 10.75
N ARG A 81 -17.73 12.39 11.82
CA ARG A 81 -18.36 13.50 12.53
C ARG A 81 -18.50 13.25 14.02
N ASN A 82 -18.16 14.24 14.82
CA ASN A 82 -18.45 14.32 16.26
C ASN A 82 -19.00 15.72 16.61
N PRO A 83 -19.30 16.02 17.89
CA PRO A 83 -19.81 17.34 18.27
C PRO A 83 -18.84 18.51 18.00
N LEU A 84 -17.54 18.24 17.90
CA LEU A 84 -16.50 19.25 17.70
C LEU A 84 -16.26 19.57 16.22
N GLY A 85 -16.68 18.69 15.30
CA GLY A 85 -16.51 18.93 13.87
C GLY A 85 -16.76 17.72 12.99
N PHE A 86 -16.31 17.84 11.74
CA PHE A 86 -16.38 16.79 10.72
C PHE A 86 -15.13 16.78 9.86
N ALA A 87 -14.80 15.62 9.29
CA ALA A 87 -13.77 15.48 8.28
C ALA A 87 -14.21 14.49 7.19
N ALA A 88 -13.63 14.65 6.00
CA ALA A 88 -13.91 13.79 4.86
C ALA A 88 -12.63 13.47 4.09
N ARG A 89 -12.49 12.24 3.60
CA ARG A 89 -11.38 11.84 2.74
C ARG A 89 -11.84 10.80 1.71
N SER A 90 -11.34 10.93 0.49
CA SER A 90 -11.74 10.09 -0.64
C SER A 90 -10.58 9.24 -1.16
N VAL A 91 -10.90 8.05 -1.66
CA VAL A 91 -9.95 7.13 -2.31
C VAL A 91 -10.63 6.40 -3.48
N GLN A 92 -9.87 6.10 -4.52
CA GLN A 92 -10.37 5.35 -5.66
C GLN A 92 -10.33 3.84 -5.38
N GLY A 93 -11.48 3.18 -5.35
CA GLY A 93 -11.60 1.72 -5.37
C GLY A 93 -11.55 1.18 -6.80
N ARG A 94 -10.66 0.21 -7.05
CA ARG A 94 -10.52 -0.52 -8.31
C ARG A 94 -10.35 -2.01 -7.99
N PHE A 95 -11.36 -2.81 -8.29
CA PHE A 95 -11.46 -4.20 -7.86
C PHE A 95 -11.34 -5.18 -9.02
N MET A 96 -12.04 -4.92 -10.12
CA MET A 96 -11.97 -5.73 -11.35
C MET A 96 -12.06 -4.84 -12.58
N GLU A 97 -11.46 -5.27 -13.69
CA GLU A 97 -11.66 -4.62 -14.98
C GLU A 97 -13.10 -4.79 -15.46
N ASN A 98 -13.64 -3.77 -16.13
CA ASN A 98 -14.97 -3.85 -16.71
C ASN A 98 -14.87 -4.61 -18.06
N PRO A 99 -15.48 -5.80 -18.19
CA PRO A 99 -15.38 -6.59 -19.42
C PRO A 99 -16.08 -5.94 -20.62
N PHE A 100 -16.92 -4.92 -20.40
CA PHE A 100 -17.72 -4.25 -21.43
C PHE A 100 -17.14 -2.89 -21.86
N THR A 101 -15.90 -2.55 -21.45
CA THR A 101 -15.28 -1.32 -21.95
C THR A 101 -15.06 -1.42 -23.47
N PRO A 102 -15.57 -0.48 -24.28
CA PRO A 102 -15.35 -0.45 -25.72
C PRO A 102 -13.85 -0.28 -25.99
N GLY A 103 -13.18 -1.40 -26.26
CA GLY A 103 -11.73 -1.52 -26.34
C GLY A 103 -11.19 -2.88 -25.87
N THR A 104 -11.94 -3.60 -25.01
CA THR A 104 -11.50 -4.90 -24.46
C THR A 104 -12.21 -6.10 -25.08
N CYS A 105 -13.36 -5.90 -25.73
CA CYS A 105 -13.99 -6.89 -26.60
C CYS A 105 -13.26 -6.96 -27.96
N GLY A 106 -12.08 -7.57 -28.01
CA GLY A 106 -11.33 -7.62 -29.28
C GLY A 106 -10.01 -8.38 -29.34
N HIS A 107 -9.67 -9.24 -28.37
CA HIS A 107 -8.44 -10.04 -28.50
C HIS A 107 -8.58 -11.52 -28.12
N LEU A 108 -9.63 -12.16 -28.62
CA LEU A 108 -9.56 -13.60 -28.94
C LEU A 108 -9.08 -13.72 -30.39
N SER A 109 -7.77 -13.58 -30.61
CA SER A 109 -7.18 -13.94 -31.91
C SER A 109 -7.09 -15.47 -31.99
N PRO A 110 -7.49 -16.11 -33.12
CA PRO A 110 -7.22 -17.53 -33.33
C PRO A 110 -5.70 -17.77 -33.37
N PRO A 111 -5.22 -19.00 -33.08
CA PRO A 111 -3.79 -19.29 -33.01
C PRO A 111 -3.19 -19.15 -34.41
N ARG A 112 -2.57 -17.99 -34.69
CA ARG A 112 -1.87 -17.77 -35.95
C ARG A 112 -0.51 -18.45 -35.84
N ALA A 113 -0.42 -19.61 -36.49
CA ALA A 113 0.81 -20.34 -36.69
C ALA A 113 1.89 -19.44 -37.31
N GLY A 114 3.10 -19.55 -36.75
CA GLY A 114 4.34 -19.27 -37.44
C GLY A 114 4.79 -17.81 -37.52
N ARG A 115 5.43 -17.32 -36.46
CA ARG A 115 6.68 -16.55 -36.62
C ARG A 115 7.52 -16.66 -35.35
N ARG A 116 8.62 -17.41 -35.46
CA ARG A 116 9.68 -17.47 -34.46
C ARG A 116 10.53 -16.22 -34.70
N ASP A 117 10.49 -15.25 -33.79
CA ASP A 117 11.44 -14.15 -33.72
C ASP A 117 11.87 -13.99 -32.24
N PRO A 118 13.11 -13.56 -31.98
CA PRO A 118 13.88 -14.02 -30.82
C PRO A 118 13.58 -13.26 -29.52
N VAL A 119 13.76 -13.98 -28.42
CA VAL A 119 13.67 -13.52 -27.03
C VAL A 119 14.48 -12.23 -26.83
N GLY A 120 13.78 -11.10 -26.70
CA GLY A 120 14.32 -9.85 -26.17
C GLY A 120 14.00 -9.73 -24.67
N PRO A 121 14.94 -9.28 -23.82
CA PRO A 121 14.77 -9.34 -22.36
C PRO A 121 13.71 -8.34 -21.87
N GLN A 122 12.78 -8.88 -21.07
CA GLN A 122 11.71 -8.19 -20.36
C GLN A 122 12.27 -7.13 -19.39
N PRO A 123 11.75 -5.88 -19.36
CA PRO A 123 12.15 -4.92 -18.35
C PRO A 123 11.44 -5.23 -17.03
N GLU A 124 12.15 -5.93 -16.14
CA GLU A 124 11.89 -5.95 -14.70
C GLU A 124 11.76 -4.50 -14.17
N PRO A 125 10.80 -4.20 -13.27
CA PRO A 125 10.81 -2.93 -12.55
C PRO A 125 12.14 -2.87 -11.79
N ARG A 126 12.96 -1.84 -12.04
CA ARG A 126 14.28 -1.69 -11.40
C ARG A 126 14.16 -0.85 -10.11
N PRO A 127 13.89 -1.41 -8.92
CA PRO A 127 14.20 -0.72 -7.66
C PRO A 127 15.72 -0.67 -7.42
N TYR A 128 16.52 -1.47 -8.14
CA TYR A 128 17.96 -1.60 -7.91
C TYR A 128 18.81 -0.42 -8.39
N ARG A 129 18.35 0.39 -9.36
CA ARG A 129 19.18 1.49 -9.91
C ARG A 129 19.34 2.64 -8.90
N HIS A 130 18.35 2.83 -8.03
CA HIS A 130 18.37 3.89 -7.02
C HIS A 130 19.25 3.52 -5.82
N GLN A 131 19.17 2.27 -5.33
CA GLN A 131 20.04 1.82 -4.23
C GLN A 131 21.52 1.84 -4.61
N VAL A 132 21.87 1.41 -5.83
CA VAL A 132 23.26 1.42 -6.29
C VAL A 132 23.80 2.85 -6.36
N SER A 133 22.99 3.82 -6.82
CA SER A 133 23.40 5.23 -6.84
C SER A 133 23.64 5.82 -5.45
N VAL A 134 22.82 5.45 -4.47
CA VAL A 134 22.98 5.90 -3.08
C VAL A 134 24.21 5.25 -2.43
N ALA A 135 24.42 3.95 -2.65
CA ALA A 135 25.57 3.24 -2.11
C ALA A 135 26.90 3.79 -2.64
N VAL A 136 26.98 4.09 -3.95
CA VAL A 136 28.18 4.70 -4.56
C VAL A 136 28.43 6.10 -3.99
N ALA A 137 27.38 6.92 -3.83
CA ALA A 137 27.52 8.25 -3.25
C ALA A 137 28.02 8.19 -1.79
N LEU A 138 27.48 7.27 -0.98
CA LEU A 138 27.92 7.05 0.41
C LEU A 138 29.39 6.56 0.47
N ALA A 139 29.77 5.65 -0.42
CA ALA A 139 31.14 5.14 -0.48
C ALA A 139 32.15 6.24 -0.84
N VAL A 140 31.84 7.08 -1.84
CA VAL A 140 32.70 8.21 -2.22
C VAL A 140 32.81 9.22 -1.07
N PHE A 141 31.70 9.54 -0.40
CA PHE A 141 31.71 10.45 0.74
C PHE A 141 32.54 9.91 1.92
N ALA A 142 32.39 8.62 2.25
CA ALA A 142 33.18 7.97 3.28
C ALA A 142 34.68 7.98 2.96
N CYS A 143 35.06 7.68 1.71
CA CYS A 143 36.46 7.73 1.27
C CYS A 143 37.06 9.14 1.35
N LEU A 144 36.32 10.16 0.93
CA LEU A 144 36.75 11.56 1.05
C LEU A 144 36.93 11.95 2.52
N PHE A 145 35.97 11.62 3.39
CA PHE A 145 36.06 11.88 4.82
C PHE A 145 37.29 11.20 5.46
N LEU A 146 37.50 9.91 5.17
CA LEU A 146 38.64 9.16 5.72
C LEU A 146 39.99 9.70 5.21
N SER A 147 40.07 10.08 3.92
CA SER A 147 41.30 10.68 3.38
C SER A 147 41.60 12.04 4.02
N ILE A 148 40.60 12.89 4.23
CA ILE A 148 40.76 14.17 4.93
C ILE A 148 41.18 13.93 6.38
N MET A 149 40.53 13.00 7.09
CA MET A 149 40.92 12.63 8.46
C MET A 149 42.35 12.11 8.51
N LEU A 150 42.78 11.25 7.59
CA LEU A 150 44.16 10.79 7.50
C LEU A 150 45.13 11.94 7.24
N ILE A 151 44.80 12.88 6.36
CA ILE A 151 45.62 14.07 6.11
C ILE A 151 45.70 14.94 7.38
N VAL A 152 44.59 15.16 8.08
CA VAL A 152 44.55 15.91 9.33
C VAL A 152 45.36 15.18 10.41
N LEU A 153 45.23 13.87 10.55
CA LEU A 153 46.01 13.07 11.51
C LEU A 153 47.50 13.06 11.15
N ASN A 154 47.86 13.04 9.88
CA ASN A 154 49.27 13.07 9.46
C ASN A 154 49.87 14.49 9.58
N LYS A 155 49.04 15.52 9.46
CA LYS A 155 49.42 16.95 9.57
C LYS A 155 49.37 17.46 11.03
N CYS A 156 48.48 16.93 11.86
CA CYS A 156 48.34 17.24 13.30
C CYS A 156 49.11 16.26 14.19
N GLY A 157 49.33 15.01 13.77
CA GLY A 157 50.22 14.06 14.44
C GLY A 157 51.69 14.47 14.35
N ARG A 158 52.06 15.24 13.31
CA ARG A 158 53.34 15.96 13.24
C ARG A 158 53.40 17.26 14.07
N ARG A 159 52.29 17.64 14.74
CA ARG A 159 52.21 18.76 15.69
C ARG A 159 51.66 18.34 17.06
N SER A 160 51.81 17.08 17.44
CA SER A 160 51.68 16.68 18.85
C SER A 160 52.95 17.11 19.59
N LYS A 161 52.98 18.38 19.99
CA LYS A 161 53.94 18.92 20.93
C LYS A 161 53.55 18.39 22.32
N PHE A 162 53.98 17.17 22.64
CA PHE A 162 54.12 16.78 24.04
C PHE A 162 55.21 17.69 24.64
N GLY A 163 54.76 18.76 25.30
CA GLY A 163 55.52 19.38 26.37
C GLY A 163 55.07 18.74 27.68
N ILE A 164 55.80 17.71 28.10
CA ILE A 164 56.22 17.51 29.50
C ILE A 164 57.73 17.52 29.45
#